data_AF-A0A354RFQ7-F1
#
_entry.id   AF-A0A354RFQ7-F1
#
_cell.length_a   1.000
_cell.length_b   1.000
_cell.length_c   1.000
_cell.angle_alpha   90.00
_cell.angle_beta   90.00
_cell.angle_gamma   90.00
#
_symmetry.space_group_name_H-M   'P 1'
#
loop_
_entity.id
_entity.type
_entity.pdbx_description
1 polymer ?
#
loop_
_entity_poly.entity_id
_entity_poly.type
_entity_poly.pdbx_seq_one_letter_code
_entity_poly.pdbx_strand_id
1 'polypeptide(L)'
;MEYGLIPSLLSLALLFWWRSVVLFKRTVEDVPTSKVKGVFYGLNEVKGSVQSNAPLQTYLTERPSVWYEWRISERWRKTETYRDKDGKRKTRTRSGWRTIDSGENFQPFFLRDETGQLLVEPEGAKVDAPSTMSCICSPSDPIYYGKGPERAIANSTHRRRFTESSLTPGHAIYVLGPAKLREDVAQPMIAQSKEARYYFISTKSEAEIIRSRSIWALLIMLFSFLFSLAVPVVAISAETGSDPQQVLTQSPEWVILSGLSFLAVAGLFYLSLLYNGLIRVRNRLFHALGLIEIQLKRRHDLIPRLLECVRGISDYEREVQELVTSARTTGATETRFGAGEVGEEINRGASLVGGLFALSENYPDLSADENYASFMKELVDTEDRIALARAFYNDSLLALRDRLLTYPDVLVAKWFRFRSGKNLTLLPEPEIAQVPRVSL
;
A
#
# COMPACT_ATOMS: atom_id res chain seq x y z
N MET A 1 39.69 6.83 19.99
CA MET A 1 38.30 6.31 19.93
C MET A 1 37.31 7.25 19.23
N GLU A 2 37.34 8.57 19.43
CA GLU A 2 36.31 9.48 18.87
C GLU A 2 36.25 9.53 17.33
N TYR A 3 37.40 9.38 16.64
CA TYR A 3 37.49 9.50 15.19
C TYR A 3 36.79 8.37 14.41
N GLY A 4 36.58 7.19 15.01
CA GLY A 4 35.83 6.08 14.42
C GLY A 4 34.30 6.17 14.60
N LEU A 5 33.82 7.13 15.41
CA LEU A 5 32.40 7.24 15.74
C LEU A 5 31.55 7.70 14.55
N ILE A 6 32.07 8.61 13.72
CA ILE A 6 31.34 9.14 12.57
C ILE A 6 31.03 8.04 11.53
N PRO A 7 32.02 7.26 11.01
CA PRO A 7 31.72 6.21 10.03
C PRO A 7 30.86 5.07 10.62
N SER A 8 30.97 4.78 11.91
CA SER A 8 30.14 3.75 12.57
C SER A 8 28.68 4.20 12.73
N LEU A 9 28.44 5.46 13.14
CA LEU A 9 27.09 6.03 13.18
C LEU A 9 26.46 6.11 11.79
N LEU A 10 27.23 6.48 10.76
CA LEU A 10 26.76 6.50 9.37
C LEU A 10 26.40 5.08 8.89
N SER A 11 27.26 4.09 9.14
CA SER A 11 26.99 2.70 8.79
C SER A 11 25.69 2.20 9.45
N LEU A 12 25.50 2.45 10.74
CA LEU A 12 24.30 2.08 11.49
C LEU A 12 23.05 2.80 10.97
N ALA A 13 23.11 4.12 10.75
CA ALA A 13 22.01 4.89 10.20
C ALA A 13 21.58 4.38 8.82
N LEU A 14 22.53 4.03 7.95
CA LEU A 14 22.25 3.41 6.65
C LEU A 14 21.60 2.02 6.82
N LEU A 15 22.01 1.23 7.81
CA LEU A 15 21.43 -0.09 8.07
C LEU A 15 19.97 0.02 8.56
N PHE A 16 19.65 1.01 9.39
CA PHE A 16 18.27 1.33 9.76
C PHE A 16 17.45 1.82 8.57
N TRP A 17 18.03 2.65 7.70
CA TRP A 17 17.36 3.10 6.48
C TRP A 17 17.10 1.93 5.53
N TRP A 18 18.09 1.06 5.33
CA TRP A 18 17.97 -0.18 4.56
C TRP A 18 16.82 -1.04 5.07
N ARG A 19 16.76 -1.26 6.39
CA ARG A 19 15.67 -1.99 7.04
C ARG A 19 14.31 -1.39 6.67
N SER A 20 14.18 -0.06 6.71
CA SER A 20 12.93 0.62 6.35
C SER A 20 12.56 0.44 4.88
N VAL A 21 13.53 0.50 3.96
CA VAL A 21 13.29 0.29 2.52
C VAL A 21 12.86 -1.14 2.23
N VAL A 22 13.52 -2.13 2.84
CA VAL A 22 13.15 -3.55 2.69
C VAL A 22 11.79 -3.82 3.31
N LEU A 23 11.47 -3.24 4.47
CA LEU A 23 10.14 -3.38 5.09
C LEU A 23 9.03 -2.86 4.20
N PHE A 24 9.22 -1.69 3.57
CA PHE A 24 8.24 -1.14 2.63
C PHE A 24 8.08 -2.06 1.42
N LYS A 25 9.18 -2.46 0.78
CA LYS A 25 9.18 -3.38 -0.36
C LYS A 25 8.39 -4.66 -0.04
N ARG A 26 8.70 -5.32 1.08
CA ARG A 26 8.04 -6.56 1.46
C ARG A 26 6.57 -6.34 1.79
N THR A 27 6.21 -5.18 2.33
CA THR A 27 4.80 -4.88 2.59
C THR A 27 4.02 -4.80 1.28
N VAL A 28 4.58 -4.18 0.23
CA VAL A 28 3.99 -4.19 -1.12
C VAL A 28 3.83 -5.62 -1.63
N GLU A 29 4.88 -6.46 -1.55
CA GLU A 29 4.81 -7.87 -1.98
C GLU A 29 3.83 -8.73 -1.17
N ASP A 30 3.63 -8.41 0.11
CA ASP A 30 2.83 -9.20 1.06
C ASP A 30 1.34 -8.83 1.06
N VAL A 31 0.95 -7.67 0.49
CA VAL A 31 -0.46 -7.21 0.45
C VAL A 31 -1.09 -7.66 -0.86
N PRO A 32 -2.04 -8.62 -0.86
CA PRO A 32 -2.74 -8.98 -2.08
C PRO A 32 -3.59 -7.82 -2.58
N THR A 33 -3.68 -7.67 -3.90
CA THR A 33 -4.52 -6.64 -4.52
C THR A 33 -6.00 -6.99 -4.30
N SER A 34 -6.72 -6.14 -3.59
CA SER A 34 -8.18 -6.20 -3.45
C SER A 34 -8.86 -5.47 -4.60
N LYS A 35 -9.99 -6.01 -5.07
CA LYS A 35 -10.94 -5.24 -5.88
C LYS A 35 -11.59 -4.15 -5.03
N VAL A 36 -12.02 -3.06 -5.66
CA VAL A 36 -12.62 -1.89 -5.00
C VAL A 36 -13.80 -2.27 -4.10
N LYS A 37 -14.73 -3.11 -4.58
CA LYS A 37 -15.88 -3.57 -3.77
C LYS A 37 -15.47 -4.50 -2.63
N GLY A 38 -14.28 -5.11 -2.72
CA GLY A 38 -13.69 -6.04 -1.76
C GLY A 38 -12.69 -5.36 -0.81
N VAL A 39 -12.76 -4.03 -0.67
CA VAL A 39 -11.95 -3.31 0.30
C VAL A 39 -12.58 -3.44 1.68
N PHE A 40 -11.83 -4.01 2.60
CA PHE A 40 -12.25 -4.23 3.99
C PHE A 40 -11.41 -3.36 4.94
N TYR A 41 -11.80 -3.23 6.21
CA TYR A 41 -11.02 -2.48 7.21
C TYR A 41 -9.55 -2.95 7.26
N GLY A 42 -8.62 -2.02 7.47
CA GLY A 42 -7.18 -2.31 7.57
C GLY A 42 -6.38 -1.99 6.31
N LEU A 43 -5.15 -2.49 6.21
CA LEU A 43 -4.24 -2.15 5.10
C LEU A 43 -4.59 -2.93 3.83
N ASN A 44 -4.97 -2.20 2.77
CA ASN A 44 -5.37 -2.75 1.48
C ASN A 44 -4.47 -2.23 0.37
N GLU A 45 -4.32 -3.07 -0.65
CA GLU A 45 -3.79 -2.67 -1.95
C GLU A 45 -4.94 -2.64 -2.95
N VAL A 46 -5.11 -1.53 -3.68
CA VAL A 46 -6.18 -1.37 -4.67
C VAL A 46 -5.61 -0.74 -5.92
N LYS A 47 -6.06 -1.20 -7.08
CA LYS A 47 -5.67 -0.68 -8.40
C LYS A 47 -6.93 -0.24 -9.14
N GLY A 48 -6.88 0.91 -9.81
CA GLY A 48 -8.03 1.41 -10.57
C GLY A 48 -7.77 2.71 -11.28
N SER A 49 -8.80 3.22 -11.96
CA SER A 49 -8.77 4.50 -12.67
C SER A 49 -9.30 5.64 -11.80
N VAL A 50 -8.60 6.78 -11.80
CA VAL A 50 -9.02 7.98 -11.08
C VAL A 50 -10.25 8.58 -11.76
N GLN A 51 -11.29 8.86 -10.96
CA GLN A 51 -12.51 9.55 -11.39
C GLN A 51 -12.82 10.72 -10.46
N SER A 52 -13.23 11.84 -11.07
CA SER A 52 -13.69 13.02 -10.35
C SER A 52 -14.66 13.80 -11.22
N ASN A 53 -15.77 14.23 -10.62
CA ASN A 53 -16.79 15.01 -11.32
C ASN A 53 -16.46 16.51 -11.36
N ALA A 54 -15.62 16.99 -10.43
CA ALA A 54 -15.24 18.39 -10.32
C ALA A 54 -13.73 18.47 -10.00
N PRO A 55 -12.84 18.19 -10.96
CA PRO A 55 -11.40 18.22 -10.74
C PRO A 55 -10.90 19.65 -10.42
N LEU A 56 -9.88 19.74 -9.56
CA LEU A 56 -9.12 20.96 -9.32
C LEU A 56 -8.38 21.40 -10.60
N GLN A 57 -7.99 22.66 -10.67
CA GLN A 57 -7.02 23.14 -11.66
C GLN A 57 -5.63 23.24 -11.02
N THR A 58 -4.63 22.69 -11.67
CA THR A 58 -3.24 22.81 -11.19
C THR A 58 -2.73 24.24 -11.29
N TYR A 59 -1.79 24.62 -10.44
CA TYR A 59 -1.31 26.00 -10.38
C TYR A 59 -0.52 26.42 -11.62
N LEU A 60 0.40 25.57 -12.10
CA LEU A 60 1.32 25.94 -13.17
C LEU A 60 0.76 25.63 -14.56
N THR A 61 0.17 24.44 -14.74
CA THR A 61 -0.36 24.03 -16.06
C THR A 61 -1.86 24.28 -16.25
N GLU A 62 -2.59 24.64 -15.19
CA GLU A 62 -4.04 24.89 -15.21
C GLU A 62 -4.83 23.68 -15.74
N ARG A 63 -4.30 22.47 -15.55
CA ARG A 63 -4.93 21.23 -16.01
C ARG A 63 -5.83 20.62 -14.94
N PRO A 64 -6.88 19.87 -15.33
CA PRO A 64 -7.73 19.13 -14.40
C PRO A 64 -6.93 18.09 -13.60
N SER A 65 -7.07 18.12 -12.27
CA SER A 65 -6.34 17.24 -11.35
C SER A 65 -7.13 16.94 -10.08
N VAL A 66 -6.85 15.80 -9.44
CA VAL A 66 -7.37 15.46 -8.10
C VAL A 66 -6.33 15.67 -6.99
N TRP A 67 -5.05 15.78 -7.37
CA TRP A 67 -3.92 16.03 -6.49
C TRP A 67 -2.78 16.59 -7.34
N TYR A 68 -2.16 17.68 -6.92
CA TYR A 68 -0.94 18.17 -7.54
C TYR A 68 0.01 18.80 -6.53
N GLU A 69 1.30 18.68 -6.81
CA GLU A 69 2.36 19.44 -6.16
C GLU A 69 3.12 20.25 -7.21
N TRP A 70 3.59 21.42 -6.81
CA TRP A 70 4.44 22.24 -7.66
C TRP A 70 5.57 22.90 -6.85
N ARG A 71 6.66 23.19 -7.54
CA ARG A 71 7.84 23.83 -6.97
C ARG A 71 8.47 24.77 -7.98
N ILE A 72 8.78 25.96 -7.51
CA ILE A 72 9.56 26.97 -8.23
C ILE A 72 10.89 27.12 -7.52
N SER A 73 11.98 26.87 -8.22
CA SER A 73 13.34 27.01 -7.70
C SER A 73 14.13 28.03 -8.50
N GLU A 74 14.87 28.90 -7.84
CA GLU A 74 15.74 29.88 -8.49
C GLU A 74 17.21 29.49 -8.32
N ARG A 75 17.95 29.58 -9.40
CA ARG A 75 19.39 29.32 -9.41
C ARG A 75 20.13 30.53 -8.86
N TRP A 76 21.02 30.29 -7.92
CA TRP A 76 21.93 31.29 -7.38
C TRP A 76 23.39 30.94 -7.71
N ARG A 77 24.23 31.97 -7.79
CA ARG A 77 25.68 31.86 -7.97
C ARG A 77 26.38 32.93 -7.14
N LYS A 78 27.14 32.50 -6.13
CA LYS A 78 27.94 33.37 -5.27
C LYS A 78 29.42 33.14 -5.55
N THR A 79 30.17 34.22 -5.75
CA THR A 79 31.62 34.17 -5.92
C THR A 79 32.27 34.86 -4.74
N GLU A 80 33.10 34.13 -4.01
CA GLU A 80 33.81 34.62 -2.82
C GLU A 80 35.32 34.59 -3.11
N THR A 81 36.00 35.70 -2.84
CA THR A 81 37.46 35.77 -2.87
C THR A 81 37.98 35.64 -1.45
N TYR A 82 38.92 34.72 -1.23
CA TYR A 82 39.58 34.52 0.05
C TYR A 82 41.10 34.47 -0.16
N ARG A 83 41.87 34.69 0.89
CA ARG A 83 43.32 34.44 0.87
C ARG A 83 43.58 33.05 1.45
N ASP A 84 44.36 32.25 0.76
CA ASP A 84 44.78 30.95 1.27
C ASP A 84 45.84 31.11 2.38
N LYS A 85 46.24 30.01 3.00
CA LYS A 85 47.28 29.93 4.04
C LYS A 85 48.60 30.58 3.59
N ASP A 86 48.86 30.59 2.27
CA ASP A 86 50.04 31.19 1.64
C ASP A 86 49.87 32.68 1.26
N GLY A 87 48.79 33.34 1.69
CA GLY A 87 48.51 34.75 1.37
C GLY A 87 48.06 35.03 -0.07
N LYS A 88 48.07 34.03 -0.95
CA LYS A 88 47.59 34.12 -2.35
C LYS A 88 46.08 34.28 -2.40
N ARG A 89 45.58 35.24 -3.21
CA ARG A 89 44.14 35.41 -3.47
C ARG A 89 43.64 34.22 -4.29
N LYS A 90 42.62 33.54 -3.77
CA LYS A 90 41.87 32.49 -4.47
C LYS A 90 40.41 32.88 -4.56
N THR A 91 39.75 32.45 -5.63
CA THR A 91 38.33 32.70 -5.86
C THR A 91 37.60 31.38 -5.89
N ARG A 92 36.52 31.26 -5.10
CA ARG A 92 35.62 30.11 -5.13
C ARG A 92 34.25 30.56 -5.58
N THR A 93 33.76 29.94 -6.64
CA THR A 93 32.36 30.10 -7.07
C THR A 93 31.54 28.93 -6.53
N ARG A 94 30.42 29.23 -5.88
CA ARG A 94 29.39 28.26 -5.52
C ARG A 94 28.12 28.59 -6.28
N SER A 95 27.41 27.56 -6.72
CA SER A 95 26.08 27.72 -7.31
C SER A 95 25.16 26.62 -6.83
N GLY A 96 23.87 26.92 -6.78
CA GLY A 96 22.86 25.95 -6.39
C GLY A 96 21.47 26.39 -6.84
N TRP A 97 20.49 25.58 -6.49
CA TRP A 97 19.08 25.92 -6.63
C TRP A 97 18.51 26.15 -5.24
N ARG A 98 17.63 27.14 -5.11
CA ARG A 98 16.88 27.40 -3.90
C ARG A 98 15.40 27.43 -4.24
N THR A 99 14.59 26.64 -3.55
CA THR A 99 13.13 26.75 -3.66
C THR A 99 12.71 28.13 -3.20
N ILE A 100 12.01 28.86 -4.06
CA ILE A 100 11.50 30.20 -3.80
C ILE A 100 10.00 30.19 -3.55
N ASP A 101 9.30 29.20 -4.09
CA ASP A 101 7.88 29.01 -3.89
C ASP A 101 7.50 27.55 -4.15
N SER A 102 6.46 27.08 -3.50
CA SER A 102 5.94 25.71 -3.66
C SER A 102 4.55 25.60 -3.04
N GLY A 103 3.73 24.71 -3.58
CA GLY A 103 2.43 24.41 -3.04
C GLY A 103 1.99 23.00 -3.39
N GLU A 104 0.97 22.55 -2.67
CA GLU A 104 0.28 21.30 -2.87
C GLU A 104 -1.21 21.57 -2.69
N ASN A 105 -2.05 20.91 -3.48
CA ASN A 105 -3.48 20.94 -3.30
C ASN A 105 -4.09 19.61 -3.78
N PHE A 106 -5.17 19.19 -3.13
CA PHE A 106 -5.79 17.91 -3.37
C PHE A 106 -7.26 17.91 -2.98
N GLN A 107 -7.99 16.93 -3.49
CA GLN A 107 -9.37 16.66 -3.12
C GLN A 107 -9.65 15.16 -3.12
N PRO A 108 -10.67 14.69 -2.36
CA PRO A 108 -11.13 13.33 -2.47
C PRO A 108 -11.55 12.97 -3.89
N PHE A 109 -11.28 11.74 -4.30
CA PHE A 109 -11.62 11.25 -5.63
C PHE A 109 -12.05 9.78 -5.57
N PHE A 110 -12.74 9.33 -6.62
CA PHE A 110 -13.14 7.94 -6.73
C PHE A 110 -12.10 7.15 -7.51
N LEU A 111 -11.75 5.98 -7.00
CA LEU A 111 -10.99 4.97 -7.71
C LEU A 111 -11.98 3.95 -8.27
N ARG A 112 -11.99 3.76 -9.59
CA ARG A 112 -12.92 2.84 -10.26
C ARG A 112 -12.21 1.63 -10.85
N ASP A 113 -12.77 0.46 -10.61
CA ASP A 113 -12.46 -0.79 -11.31
C ASP A 113 -13.74 -1.41 -11.91
N GLU A 114 -13.67 -2.67 -12.33
CA GLU A 114 -14.81 -3.43 -12.85
C GLU A 114 -15.88 -3.79 -11.81
N THR A 115 -15.55 -3.74 -10.51
CA THR A 115 -16.45 -4.10 -9.40
C THR A 115 -17.18 -2.91 -8.79
N GLY A 116 -16.65 -1.68 -8.97
CA GLY A 116 -17.31 -0.48 -8.47
C GLY A 116 -16.39 0.73 -8.33
N GLN A 117 -16.75 1.61 -7.40
CA GLN A 117 -16.02 2.83 -7.07
C GLN A 117 -15.68 2.88 -5.57
N LEU A 118 -14.47 3.33 -5.26
CA LEU A 118 -13.95 3.48 -3.90
C LEU A 118 -13.56 4.94 -3.68
N LEU A 119 -14.02 5.56 -2.61
CA LEU A 119 -13.54 6.90 -2.26
C LEU A 119 -12.11 6.82 -1.71
N VAL A 120 -11.23 7.68 -2.22
CA VAL A 120 -9.85 7.83 -1.77
C VAL A 120 -9.63 9.27 -1.34
N GLU A 121 -9.18 9.45 -0.10
CA GLU A 121 -8.83 10.73 0.50
C GLU A 121 -7.30 10.87 0.49
N PRO A 122 -6.70 11.65 -0.43
CA PRO A 122 -5.24 11.68 -0.62
C PRO A 122 -4.48 12.35 0.54
N GLU A 123 -5.18 12.99 1.48
CA GLU A 123 -4.56 13.64 2.63
C GLU A 123 -3.64 12.67 3.40
N GLY A 124 -2.41 13.11 3.67
CA GLY A 124 -1.43 12.32 4.41
C GLY A 124 -0.84 11.13 3.64
N ALA A 125 -1.26 10.89 2.39
CA ALA A 125 -0.65 9.91 1.52
C ALA A 125 0.69 10.42 0.98
N LYS A 126 1.66 9.52 0.87
CA LYS A 126 2.83 9.80 0.03
C LYS A 126 2.45 9.55 -1.43
N VAL A 127 2.39 10.61 -2.24
CA VAL A 127 2.00 10.50 -3.65
C VAL A 127 3.22 10.48 -4.57
N ASP A 128 3.24 9.54 -5.52
CA ASP A 128 4.25 9.42 -6.58
C ASP A 128 3.53 9.53 -7.93
N ALA A 129 3.33 10.78 -8.35
CA ALA A 129 2.64 11.17 -9.57
C ALA A 129 3.63 11.49 -10.71
N PRO A 130 3.20 11.39 -11.98
CA PRO A 130 4.02 11.77 -13.12
C PRO A 130 4.24 13.28 -13.13
N SER A 131 5.42 13.71 -13.60
CA SER A 131 5.69 15.12 -13.83
C SER A 131 4.89 15.60 -15.04
N THR A 132 3.98 16.55 -14.82
CA THR A 132 3.20 17.20 -15.88
C THR A 132 3.91 18.41 -16.46
N MET A 133 4.82 19.01 -15.70
CA MET A 133 5.69 20.07 -16.18
C MET A 133 7.07 20.01 -15.53
N SER A 134 8.11 20.22 -16.33
CA SER A 134 9.47 20.45 -15.85
C SER A 134 10.21 21.32 -16.87
N CYS A 135 10.38 22.60 -16.56
CA CYS A 135 11.07 23.53 -17.44
C CYS A 135 12.00 24.47 -16.68
N ILE A 136 13.00 25.00 -17.40
CA ILE A 136 13.87 26.07 -16.91
C ILE A 136 13.62 27.28 -17.79
N CYS A 137 13.39 28.43 -17.17
CA CYS A 137 13.08 29.68 -17.84
C CYS A 137 13.90 30.84 -17.29
N SER A 138 13.83 31.95 -18.01
CA SER A 138 14.50 33.23 -17.78
C SER A 138 13.46 34.36 -17.75
N PRO A 139 13.82 35.60 -17.38
CA PRO A 139 12.86 36.69 -17.24
C PRO A 139 12.10 37.05 -18.52
N SER A 140 12.61 36.66 -19.69
CA SER A 140 11.93 36.86 -20.97
C SER A 140 10.76 35.90 -21.20
N ASP A 141 10.69 34.79 -20.46
CA ASP A 141 9.63 33.81 -20.61
C ASP A 141 8.38 34.23 -19.82
N PRO A 142 7.16 34.20 -20.41
CA PRO A 142 5.95 34.69 -19.74
C PRO A 142 5.67 34.06 -18.38
N ILE A 143 5.99 32.77 -18.23
CA ILE A 143 5.77 32.02 -16.97
C ILE A 143 6.65 32.53 -15.81
N TYR A 144 7.79 33.19 -16.09
CA TYR A 144 8.77 33.57 -15.07
C TYR A 144 8.16 34.50 -14.00
N TYR A 145 7.43 35.52 -14.45
CA TYR A 145 6.68 36.45 -13.59
C TYR A 145 5.18 36.14 -13.55
N GLY A 146 4.63 35.45 -14.55
CA GLY A 146 3.21 35.09 -14.57
C GLY A 146 2.82 34.07 -13.50
N LYS A 147 3.72 33.15 -13.14
CA LYS A 147 3.49 32.13 -12.09
C LYS A 147 4.53 32.17 -10.97
N GLY A 148 5.66 32.85 -11.17
CA GLY A 148 6.72 32.99 -10.18
C GLY A 148 6.72 34.35 -9.48
N PRO A 149 7.35 34.47 -8.31
CA PRO A 149 7.35 35.72 -7.53
C PRO A 149 8.09 36.85 -8.25
N GLU A 150 7.67 38.09 -8.03
CA GLU A 150 8.27 39.25 -8.72
C GLU A 150 9.74 39.48 -8.36
N ARG A 151 10.11 39.23 -7.09
CA ARG A 151 11.45 39.49 -6.58
C ARG A 151 12.37 38.28 -6.76
N ALA A 152 13.62 38.55 -7.15
CA ALA A 152 14.67 37.54 -7.23
C ALA A 152 15.37 37.37 -5.87
N ILE A 153 15.90 36.17 -5.61
CA ILE A 153 16.73 35.92 -4.44
C ILE A 153 18.12 36.57 -4.57
N ALA A 154 18.80 36.75 -3.43
CA ALA A 154 20.19 37.21 -3.41
C ALA A 154 21.10 36.27 -4.22
N ASN A 155 22.02 36.85 -5.01
CA ASN A 155 22.92 36.13 -5.92
C ASN A 155 22.19 35.32 -7.01
N SER A 156 20.96 35.69 -7.38
CA SER A 156 20.23 35.02 -8.46
C SER A 156 20.97 35.12 -9.79
N THR A 157 20.89 34.06 -10.59
CA THR A 157 21.29 34.06 -12.00
C THR A 157 20.11 34.31 -12.94
N HIS A 158 18.96 34.72 -12.40
CA HIS A 158 17.68 34.87 -13.09
C HIS A 158 17.28 33.65 -13.91
N ARG A 159 17.57 32.45 -13.39
CA ARG A 159 17.10 31.20 -13.98
C ARG A 159 16.20 30.49 -12.98
N ARG A 160 14.95 30.25 -13.37
CA ARG A 160 13.98 29.55 -12.54
C ARG A 160 13.67 28.20 -13.14
N ARG A 161 13.49 27.21 -12.28
CA ARG A 161 13.00 25.87 -12.61
C ARG A 161 11.61 25.74 -12.05
N PHE A 162 10.67 25.43 -12.92
CA PHE A 162 9.29 25.15 -12.57
C PHE A 162 9.06 23.66 -12.74
N THR A 163 8.58 23.00 -11.69
CA THR A 163 8.21 21.59 -11.72
C THR A 163 6.80 21.42 -11.18
N GLU A 164 5.98 20.64 -11.87
CA GLU A 164 4.65 20.21 -11.44
C GLU A 164 4.52 18.71 -11.63
N SER A 165 3.92 18.05 -10.65
CA SER A 165 3.50 16.64 -10.71
C SER A 165 2.03 16.58 -10.32
N SER A 166 1.22 15.81 -11.04
CA SER A 166 -0.22 15.76 -10.76
C SER A 166 -0.86 14.41 -11.09
N LEU A 167 -1.87 14.05 -10.30
CA LEU A 167 -2.81 12.97 -10.62
C LEU A 167 -4.00 13.57 -11.38
N THR A 168 -4.18 13.19 -12.64
CA THR A 168 -5.30 13.62 -13.47
C THR A 168 -6.40 12.57 -13.50
N PRO A 169 -7.67 12.96 -13.69
CA PRO A 169 -8.73 12.01 -14.00
C PRO A 169 -8.34 11.10 -15.17
N GLY A 170 -8.67 9.82 -15.08
CA GLY A 170 -8.33 8.80 -16.07
C GLY A 170 -6.99 8.07 -15.83
N HIS A 171 -6.10 8.58 -14.97
CA HIS A 171 -4.89 7.83 -14.62
C HIS A 171 -5.22 6.50 -13.94
N ALA A 172 -4.58 5.43 -14.39
CA ALA A 172 -4.52 4.19 -13.63
C ALA A 172 -3.52 4.37 -12.47
N ILE A 173 -3.98 4.14 -11.25
CA ILE A 173 -3.17 4.28 -10.05
C ILE A 173 -3.19 3.01 -9.21
N TYR A 174 -2.09 2.86 -8.47
CA TYR A 174 -1.86 1.93 -7.40
C TYR A 174 -2.02 2.67 -6.07
N VAL A 175 -2.85 2.13 -5.17
CA VAL A 175 -3.05 2.67 -3.82
C VAL A 175 -2.74 1.59 -2.80
N LEU A 176 -1.80 1.87 -1.90
CA LEU A 176 -1.54 1.07 -0.72
C LEU A 176 -1.85 1.91 0.51
N GLY A 177 -2.94 1.61 1.20
CA GLY A 177 -3.41 2.46 2.29
C GLY A 177 -4.39 1.76 3.23
N PRO A 178 -4.56 2.30 4.44
CA PRO A 178 -5.59 1.83 5.34
C PRO A 178 -6.98 2.21 4.83
N ALA A 179 -7.91 1.27 4.98
CA ALA A 179 -9.32 1.49 4.76
C ALA A 179 -10.02 1.76 6.10
N LYS A 180 -10.90 2.76 6.10
CA LYS A 180 -11.83 3.08 7.20
C LYS A 180 -13.25 3.16 6.63
N LEU A 181 -14.25 3.02 7.50
CA LEU A 181 -15.64 3.28 7.10
C LEU A 181 -15.87 4.78 6.98
N ARG A 182 -16.65 5.15 5.97
CA ARG A 182 -17.16 6.52 5.83
C ARG A 182 -18.21 6.80 6.90
N GLU A 183 -18.24 8.05 7.37
CA GLU A 183 -19.18 8.50 8.41
C GLU A 183 -20.59 8.75 7.85
N ASP A 184 -20.66 9.17 6.58
CA ASP A 184 -21.90 9.56 5.91
C ASP A 184 -22.63 8.39 5.25
N VAL A 185 -21.87 7.42 4.74
CA VAL A 185 -22.38 6.21 4.10
C VAL A 185 -21.58 5.04 4.66
N ALA A 186 -22.21 3.94 5.08
CA ALA A 186 -21.52 2.76 5.64
C ALA A 186 -20.72 1.96 4.57
N GLN A 187 -19.86 2.65 3.82
CA GLN A 187 -19.01 2.14 2.76
C GLN A 187 -17.53 2.38 3.11
N PRO A 188 -16.63 1.50 2.66
CA PRO A 188 -15.20 1.70 2.87
C PRO A 188 -14.68 2.89 2.07
N MET A 189 -13.66 3.56 2.62
CA MET A 189 -12.81 4.51 1.92
C MET A 189 -11.34 4.29 2.30
N ILE A 190 -10.43 4.64 1.40
CA ILE A 190 -9.00 4.70 1.72
C ILE A 190 -8.68 6.12 2.19
N ALA A 191 -8.16 6.23 3.41
CA ALA A 191 -7.87 7.52 4.03
C ALA A 191 -6.85 7.34 5.14
N GLN A 192 -6.12 8.39 5.51
CA GLN A 192 -5.07 8.29 6.53
C GLN A 192 -5.59 7.68 7.85
N SER A 193 -4.76 6.83 8.47
CA SER A 193 -4.96 6.29 9.81
C SER A 193 -3.67 6.36 10.61
N LYS A 194 -3.76 6.69 11.90
CA LYS A 194 -2.62 6.73 12.83
C LYS A 194 -2.01 5.35 13.06
N GLU A 195 -2.79 4.29 12.88
CA GLU A 195 -2.36 2.90 13.07
C GLU A 195 -1.59 2.37 11.85
N ALA A 196 -1.79 2.99 10.68
CA ALA A 196 -1.22 2.54 9.44
C ALA A 196 0.20 3.08 9.24
N ARG A 197 1.15 2.16 9.08
CA ARG A 197 2.54 2.52 8.82
C ARG A 197 2.76 3.13 7.43
N TYR A 198 1.95 2.74 6.45
CA TYR A 198 2.10 3.16 5.07
C TYR A 198 0.77 3.65 4.52
N TYR A 199 0.83 4.81 3.88
CA TYR A 199 -0.21 5.30 3.00
C TYR A 199 0.47 5.90 1.77
N PHE A 200 0.27 5.28 0.60
CA PHE A 200 1.01 5.57 -0.62
C PHE A 200 0.10 5.47 -1.84
N ILE A 201 0.20 6.45 -2.74
CA ILE A 201 -0.52 6.50 -4.01
C ILE A 201 0.51 6.65 -5.12
N SER A 202 0.42 5.87 -6.19
CA SER A 202 1.36 5.99 -7.31
C SER A 202 0.74 5.64 -8.65
N THR A 203 1.22 6.28 -9.72
CA THR A 203 0.93 5.84 -11.10
C THR A 203 1.86 4.73 -11.58
N LYS A 204 2.88 4.36 -10.79
CA LYS A 204 3.81 3.28 -11.14
C LYS A 204 3.19 1.93 -10.87
N SER A 205 3.57 0.95 -11.68
CA SER A 205 3.20 -0.43 -11.40
C SER A 205 3.89 -0.95 -10.14
N GLU A 206 3.28 -1.95 -9.52
CA GLU A 206 3.85 -2.66 -8.36
C GLU A 206 5.27 -3.16 -8.64
N ALA A 207 5.50 -3.72 -9.83
CA ALA A 207 6.81 -4.21 -10.27
C ALA A 207 7.86 -3.08 -10.35
N GLU A 208 7.49 -1.90 -10.84
CA GLU A 208 8.39 -0.73 -10.87
C GLU A 208 8.73 -0.23 -9.48
N ILE A 209 7.75 -0.20 -8.57
CA ILE A 209 7.94 0.18 -7.17
C ILE A 209 8.91 -0.82 -6.50
N ILE A 210 8.66 -2.12 -6.64
CA ILE A 210 9.50 -3.19 -6.10
C ILE A 210 10.92 -3.11 -6.65
N ARG A 211 11.08 -2.92 -7.97
CA ARG A 211 12.40 -2.81 -8.62
C ARG A 211 13.17 -1.62 -8.09
N SER A 212 12.54 -0.45 -8.03
CA SER A 212 13.16 0.77 -7.49
C SER A 212 13.63 0.57 -6.05
N ARG A 213 12.77 0.03 -5.19
CA ARG A 213 13.11 -0.22 -3.78
C ARG A 213 14.20 -1.28 -3.61
N SER A 214 14.26 -2.29 -4.49
CA SER A 214 15.31 -3.31 -4.50
C SER A 214 16.68 -2.71 -4.83
N ILE A 215 16.75 -1.83 -5.83
CA ILE A 215 18.00 -1.13 -6.20
C ILE A 215 18.46 -0.24 -5.05
N TRP A 216 17.57 0.56 -4.46
CA TRP A 216 17.91 1.39 -3.30
C TRP A 216 18.35 0.57 -2.09
N ALA A 217 17.71 -0.55 -1.80
CA ALA A 217 18.13 -1.44 -0.73
C ALA A 217 19.55 -1.99 -0.97
N LEU A 218 19.88 -2.40 -2.20
CA LEU A 218 21.22 -2.88 -2.54
C LEU A 218 22.26 -1.76 -2.35
N LEU A 219 22.00 -0.56 -2.88
CA LEU A 219 22.92 0.57 -2.76
C LEU A 219 23.14 0.97 -1.29
N ILE A 220 22.08 1.07 -0.50
CA ILE A 220 22.20 1.45 0.92
C ILE A 220 22.98 0.37 1.69
N MET A 221 22.73 -0.91 1.44
CA MET A 221 23.49 -2.00 2.05
C MET A 221 24.97 -1.94 1.68
N LEU A 222 25.28 -1.72 0.39
CA LEU A 222 26.65 -1.58 -0.09
C LEU A 222 27.36 -0.40 0.59
N PHE A 223 26.76 0.78 0.63
CA PHE A 223 27.36 1.94 1.32
C PHE A 223 27.52 1.70 2.81
N SER A 224 26.53 1.10 3.47
CA SER A 224 26.58 0.75 4.89
C SER A 224 27.76 -0.18 5.21
N PHE A 225 28.02 -1.17 4.35
CA PHE A 225 29.17 -2.06 4.43
C PHE A 225 30.50 -1.35 4.16
N LEU A 226 30.57 -0.48 3.14
CA LEU A 226 31.77 0.31 2.87
C LEU A 226 32.13 1.23 4.04
N PHE A 227 31.12 1.86 4.67
CA PHE A 227 31.34 2.65 5.88
C PHE A 227 31.82 1.82 7.06
N SER A 228 31.33 0.58 7.24
CA SER A 228 31.82 -0.29 8.33
C SER A 228 33.28 -0.68 8.14
N LEU A 229 33.71 -0.96 6.90
CA LEU A 229 35.12 -1.25 6.60
C LEU A 229 36.04 -0.04 6.84
N ALA A 230 35.53 1.19 6.64
CA ALA A 230 36.29 2.42 6.88
C ALA A 230 36.50 2.74 8.36
N VAL A 231 35.68 2.20 9.28
CA VAL A 231 35.78 2.46 10.73
C VAL A 231 37.19 2.20 11.29
N PRO A 232 37.75 0.98 11.18
CA PRO A 232 39.08 0.68 11.72
C PRO A 232 40.17 1.50 11.03
N VAL A 233 40.04 1.74 9.72
CA VAL A 233 41.02 2.54 8.94
C VAL A 233 41.11 3.97 9.47
N VAL A 234 39.97 4.62 9.67
CA VAL A 234 39.91 6.01 10.17
C VAL A 234 40.35 6.07 11.63
N ALA A 235 39.92 5.11 12.46
CA ALA A 235 40.27 5.09 13.87
C ALA A 235 41.79 4.91 14.08
N ILE A 236 42.40 3.92 13.44
CA ILE A 236 43.82 3.63 13.57
C ILE A 236 44.66 4.74 12.96
N SER A 237 44.31 5.24 11.76
CA SER A 237 45.01 6.34 11.09
C SER A 237 45.01 7.60 11.96
N ALA A 238 43.89 7.93 12.61
CA ALA A 238 43.81 9.10 13.49
C ALA A 238 44.60 8.92 14.80
N GLU A 239 44.70 7.69 15.33
CA GLU A 239 45.43 7.41 16.57
C GLU A 239 46.94 7.30 16.37
N THR A 240 47.38 6.72 15.25
CA THR A 240 48.81 6.53 14.93
C THR A 240 49.41 7.63 14.05
N GLY A 241 48.58 8.50 13.46
CA GLY A 241 49.00 9.48 12.46
C GLY A 241 49.50 8.85 11.15
N SER A 242 49.24 7.56 10.95
CA SER A 242 49.65 6.82 9.75
C SER A 242 48.73 7.10 8.57
N ASP A 243 49.26 7.01 7.35
CA ASP A 243 48.44 7.13 6.15
C ASP A 243 47.44 5.96 6.05
N PRO A 244 46.18 6.19 5.62
CA PRO A 244 45.16 5.14 5.52
C PRO A 244 45.60 3.91 4.70
N GLN A 245 46.45 4.11 3.69
CA GLN A 245 46.99 3.03 2.87
C GLN A 245 47.97 2.12 3.65
N GLN A 246 48.69 2.68 4.62
CA GLN A 246 49.58 1.90 5.48
C GLN A 246 48.78 1.05 6.46
N VAL A 247 47.69 1.58 7.01
CA VAL A 247 46.78 0.82 7.89
C VAL A 247 46.20 -0.40 7.16
N LEU A 248 45.77 -0.23 5.91
CA LEU A 248 45.22 -1.34 5.12
C LEU A 248 46.21 -2.49 4.87
N THR A 249 47.51 -2.20 4.80
CA THR A 249 48.54 -3.21 4.53
C THR A 249 49.15 -3.79 5.79
N GLN A 250 49.30 -2.99 6.85
CA GLN A 250 49.94 -3.41 8.10
C GLN A 250 48.98 -4.09 9.07
N SER A 251 47.69 -3.74 9.05
CA SER A 251 46.70 -4.28 9.98
C SER A 251 45.36 -4.66 9.33
N PRO A 252 45.38 -5.55 8.30
CA PRO A 252 44.17 -5.97 7.58
C PRO A 252 43.16 -6.72 8.47
N GLU A 253 43.61 -7.33 9.58
CA GLU A 253 42.78 -8.09 10.51
C GLU A 253 41.63 -7.28 11.11
N TRP A 254 41.84 -5.99 11.41
CA TRP A 254 40.78 -5.14 11.96
C TRP A 254 39.71 -4.78 10.95
N VAL A 255 40.10 -4.61 9.68
CA VAL A 255 39.19 -4.35 8.57
C VAL A 255 38.32 -5.58 8.32
N ILE A 256 38.93 -6.76 8.30
CA ILE A 256 38.23 -8.05 8.14
C ILE A 256 37.26 -8.27 9.30
N LEU A 257 37.71 -8.06 10.55
CA LEU A 257 36.87 -8.22 11.74
C LEU A 257 35.68 -7.26 11.72
N SER A 258 35.88 -6.00 11.32
CA SER A 258 34.81 -5.02 11.17
C SER A 258 33.77 -5.46 10.12
N GLY A 259 34.24 -5.93 8.96
CA GLY A 259 33.36 -6.47 7.91
C GLY A 259 32.54 -7.68 8.38
N LEU A 260 33.16 -8.62 9.09
CA LEU A 260 32.50 -9.83 9.59
C LEU A 260 31.48 -9.50 10.69
N SER A 261 31.82 -8.58 11.60
CA SER A 261 30.90 -8.04 12.61
C SER A 261 29.69 -7.36 11.97
N PHE A 262 29.92 -6.53 10.94
CA PHE A 262 28.84 -5.91 10.17
C PHE A 262 27.89 -6.94 9.55
N LEU A 263 28.44 -7.97 8.88
CA LEU A 263 27.64 -9.01 8.26
C LEU A 263 26.79 -9.77 9.29
N ALA A 264 27.33 -10.03 10.48
CA ALA A 264 26.58 -10.64 11.58
C ALA A 264 25.40 -9.76 12.03
N VAL A 265 25.63 -8.46 12.25
CA VAL A 265 24.57 -7.50 12.64
C VAL A 265 23.52 -7.33 11.54
N ALA A 266 23.95 -7.16 10.28
CA ALA A 266 23.06 -7.07 9.13
C ALA A 266 22.22 -8.36 8.96
N GLY A 267 22.82 -9.52 9.19
CA GLY A 267 22.16 -10.82 9.20
C GLY A 267 21.07 -10.92 10.26
N LEU A 268 21.34 -10.46 11.50
CA LEU A 268 20.33 -10.41 12.56
C LEU A 268 19.16 -9.47 12.21
N PHE A 269 19.46 -8.29 11.65
CA PHE A 269 18.44 -7.38 11.16
C PHE A 269 17.58 -8.05 10.07
N TYR A 270 18.21 -8.69 9.09
CA TYR A 270 17.50 -9.39 8.03
C TYR A 270 16.64 -10.55 8.54
N LEU A 271 17.15 -11.35 9.47
CA LEU A 271 16.41 -12.43 10.11
C LEU A 271 15.16 -11.91 10.84
N SER A 272 15.29 -10.79 11.55
CA SER A 272 14.16 -10.13 12.20
C SER A 272 13.09 -9.66 11.20
N LEU A 273 13.51 -9.23 10.00
CA LEU A 273 12.59 -8.82 8.93
C LEU A 273 11.83 -9.99 8.34
N LEU A 274 12.52 -11.11 8.11
CA LEU A 274 11.95 -12.36 7.61
C LEU A 274 10.88 -12.89 8.57
N TYR A 275 11.26 -13.07 9.85
CA TYR A 275 10.37 -13.62 10.87
C TYR A 275 9.13 -12.74 11.09
N ASN A 276 9.31 -11.44 11.28
CA ASN A 276 8.19 -10.51 11.45
C ASN A 276 7.33 -10.41 10.18
N GLY A 277 7.91 -10.62 9.00
CA GLY A 277 7.17 -10.70 7.73
C GLY A 277 6.23 -11.90 7.69
N LEU A 278 6.74 -13.10 8.03
CA LEU A 278 5.91 -14.31 8.10
C LEU A 278 4.75 -14.14 9.09
N ILE A 279 5.00 -13.51 10.25
CA ILE A 279 3.93 -13.20 11.21
C ILE A 279 2.88 -12.27 10.60
N ARG A 280 3.28 -11.20 9.89
CA ARG A 280 2.34 -10.26 9.26
C ARG A 280 1.44 -10.95 8.22
N VAL A 281 2.03 -11.76 7.33
CA VAL A 281 1.25 -12.49 6.31
C VAL A 281 0.30 -13.49 6.96
N ARG A 282 0.74 -14.20 8.01
CA ARG A 282 -0.15 -15.09 8.77
C ARG A 282 -1.28 -14.35 9.47
N ASN A 283 -1.01 -13.21 10.09
CA ASN A 283 -2.05 -12.41 10.74
C ASN A 283 -3.05 -11.85 9.72
N ARG A 284 -2.59 -11.50 8.51
CA ARG A 284 -3.47 -11.10 7.40
C ARG A 284 -4.37 -12.24 6.96
N LEU A 285 -3.86 -13.47 6.87
CA LEU A 285 -4.69 -14.65 6.58
C LEU A 285 -5.81 -14.84 7.62
N PHE A 286 -5.50 -14.68 8.91
CA PHE A 286 -6.53 -14.73 9.96
C PHE A 286 -7.52 -13.57 9.88
N HIS A 287 -7.05 -12.37 9.52
CA HIS A 287 -7.92 -11.24 9.26
C HIS A 287 -8.88 -11.53 8.09
N ALA A 288 -8.37 -12.11 7.00
CA ALA A 288 -9.18 -12.52 5.86
C ALA A 288 -10.26 -13.55 6.23
N LEU A 289 -9.94 -14.52 7.09
CA LEU A 289 -10.93 -15.45 7.65
C LEU A 289 -12.02 -14.72 8.44
N GLY A 290 -11.64 -13.80 9.34
CA GLY A 290 -12.60 -13.01 10.11
C GLY A 290 -13.53 -12.17 9.23
N LEU A 291 -13.05 -11.70 8.07
CA LEU A 291 -13.89 -10.98 7.10
C LEU A 291 -14.97 -11.89 6.49
N ILE A 292 -14.63 -13.15 6.19
CA ILE A 292 -15.61 -14.13 5.73
C ILE A 292 -16.65 -14.39 6.83
N GLU A 293 -16.21 -14.59 8.07
CA GLU A 293 -17.12 -14.80 9.22
C GLU A 293 -18.10 -13.63 9.40
N ILE A 294 -17.63 -12.38 9.25
CA ILE A 294 -18.49 -11.20 9.33
C ILE A 294 -19.56 -11.21 8.24
N GLN A 295 -19.21 -11.56 6.99
CA GLN A 295 -20.20 -11.60 5.90
C GLN A 295 -21.16 -12.78 6.02
N LEU A 296 -20.69 -13.95 6.49
CA LEU A 296 -21.56 -15.08 6.79
C LEU A 296 -22.56 -14.74 7.90
N LYS A 297 -22.11 -14.03 8.94
CA LYS A 297 -22.98 -13.50 9.98
C LYS A 297 -24.00 -12.52 9.40
N ARG A 298 -23.56 -11.56 8.57
CA ARG A 298 -24.47 -10.63 7.89
C ARG A 298 -25.55 -11.36 7.11
N ARG A 299 -25.19 -12.41 6.36
CA ARG A 299 -26.15 -13.25 5.63
C ARG A 299 -27.17 -13.91 6.56
N HIS A 300 -26.72 -14.44 7.71
CA HIS A 300 -27.62 -15.01 8.70
C HIS A 300 -28.57 -13.96 9.31
N ASP A 301 -28.05 -12.75 9.57
CA ASP A 301 -28.81 -11.61 10.10
C ASP A 301 -29.88 -11.09 9.10
N LEU A 302 -29.79 -11.46 7.81
CA LEU A 302 -30.81 -11.14 6.79
C LEU A 302 -32.01 -12.11 6.80
N ILE A 303 -31.88 -13.30 7.39
CA ILE A 303 -32.96 -14.31 7.40
C ILE A 303 -34.25 -13.81 8.08
N PRO A 304 -34.22 -13.10 9.23
CA PRO A 304 -35.43 -12.53 9.82
C PRO A 304 -36.14 -11.55 8.89
N ARG A 305 -35.37 -10.74 8.15
CA ARG A 305 -35.90 -9.76 7.19
C ARG A 305 -36.61 -10.44 6.01
N LEU A 306 -36.11 -11.59 5.54
CA LEU A 306 -36.80 -12.41 4.55
C LEU A 306 -38.19 -12.87 5.05
N LEU A 307 -38.29 -13.34 6.29
CA LEU A 307 -39.56 -13.76 6.88
C LEU A 307 -40.57 -12.62 6.96
N GLU A 308 -40.11 -11.41 7.30
CA GLU A 308 -40.99 -10.22 7.32
C GLU A 308 -41.56 -9.88 5.94
N CYS A 309 -40.76 -10.02 4.88
CA CYS A 309 -41.22 -9.78 3.51
C CYS A 309 -42.29 -10.80 3.07
N VAL A 310 -42.18 -12.06 3.52
CA VAL A 310 -43.08 -13.15 3.08
C VAL A 310 -44.32 -13.29 3.94
N ARG A 311 -44.29 -12.88 5.22
CA ARG A 311 -45.43 -12.96 6.15
C ARG A 311 -46.71 -12.26 5.66
N GLY A 312 -46.62 -11.34 4.69
CA GLY A 312 -47.76 -10.67 4.09
C GLY A 312 -48.43 -11.43 2.93
N ILE A 313 -47.81 -12.51 2.44
CA ILE A 313 -48.24 -13.23 1.23
C ILE A 313 -48.56 -14.69 1.62
N SER A 314 -49.83 -14.94 1.96
CA SER A 314 -50.31 -16.20 2.53
C SER A 314 -50.07 -17.44 1.65
N ASP A 315 -49.98 -17.24 0.34
CA ASP A 315 -50.04 -18.34 -0.62
C ASP A 315 -48.70 -19.08 -0.75
N TYR A 316 -47.60 -18.48 -0.29
CA TYR A 316 -46.23 -18.95 -0.54
C TYR A 316 -45.39 -19.15 0.74
N GLU A 317 -46.03 -19.06 1.91
CA GLU A 317 -45.38 -19.11 3.22
C GLU A 317 -44.68 -20.46 3.48
N ARG A 318 -45.23 -21.58 3.01
CA ARG A 318 -44.70 -22.92 3.28
C ARG A 318 -43.32 -23.15 2.63
N GLU A 319 -43.18 -22.85 1.34
CA GLU A 319 -41.93 -23.04 0.59
C GLU A 319 -40.81 -22.15 1.14
N VAL A 320 -41.15 -20.91 1.50
CA VAL A 320 -40.22 -19.99 2.17
C VAL A 320 -39.83 -20.48 3.55
N GLN A 321 -40.78 -20.99 4.33
CA GLN A 321 -40.52 -21.47 5.67
C GLN A 321 -39.60 -22.71 5.66
N GLU A 322 -39.72 -23.58 4.65
CA GLU A 322 -38.77 -24.67 4.41
C GLU A 322 -37.35 -24.14 4.11
N LEU A 323 -37.23 -23.18 3.17
CA LEU A 323 -35.97 -22.51 2.85
C LEU A 323 -35.34 -21.83 4.07
N VAL A 324 -36.11 -21.08 4.85
CA VAL A 324 -35.64 -20.41 6.07
C VAL A 324 -35.25 -21.41 7.16
N THR A 325 -35.99 -22.51 7.30
CA THR A 325 -35.65 -23.57 8.26
C THR A 325 -34.31 -24.20 7.90
N SER A 326 -34.08 -24.47 6.60
CA SER A 326 -32.79 -24.98 6.11
C SER A 326 -31.64 -23.96 6.24
N ALA A 327 -31.93 -22.66 6.19
CA ALA A 327 -30.96 -21.58 6.40
C ALA A 327 -30.62 -21.33 7.89
N ARG A 328 -31.55 -21.65 8.80
CA ARG A 328 -31.32 -21.51 10.26
C ARG A 328 -30.44 -22.61 10.83
N THR A 329 -30.56 -23.84 10.31
CA THR A 329 -29.71 -24.96 10.75
C THR A 329 -28.24 -24.77 10.35
N THR A 330 -27.96 -23.90 9.39
CA THR A 330 -26.62 -23.59 8.87
C THR A 330 -25.86 -22.60 9.76
N GLY A 331 -26.54 -21.65 10.42
CA GLY A 331 -25.90 -20.54 11.15
C GLY A 331 -25.66 -20.73 12.66
N ALA A 332 -26.02 -21.87 13.25
CA ALA A 332 -26.11 -22.02 14.72
C ALA A 332 -24.83 -22.52 15.42
N THR A 333 -23.72 -22.70 14.71
CA THR A 333 -22.49 -23.22 15.34
C THR A 333 -21.54 -22.06 15.66
N GLU A 334 -21.52 -21.63 16.93
CA GLU A 334 -20.52 -20.72 17.54
C GLU A 334 -19.09 -21.32 17.57
N THR A 335 -18.74 -22.18 16.62
CA THR A 335 -17.41 -22.76 16.47
C THR A 335 -16.58 -21.85 15.60
N ARG A 336 -15.42 -21.44 16.10
CA ARG A 336 -14.33 -20.87 15.29
C ARG A 336 -14.04 -21.85 14.16
N PHE A 337 -14.61 -21.61 12.98
CA PHE A 337 -14.59 -22.55 11.88
C PHE A 337 -13.14 -22.82 11.46
N GLY A 338 -12.79 -24.10 11.28
CA GLY A 338 -11.63 -24.44 10.45
C GLY A 338 -11.91 -24.05 9.00
N ALA A 339 -10.90 -23.71 8.19
CA ALA A 339 -11.13 -23.28 6.80
C ALA A 339 -11.91 -24.30 5.94
N GLY A 340 -11.82 -25.59 6.26
CA GLY A 340 -12.63 -26.64 5.63
C GLY A 340 -14.13 -26.51 5.93
N GLU A 341 -14.49 -26.17 7.16
CA GLU A 341 -15.90 -26.00 7.58
C GLU A 341 -16.49 -24.70 7.00
N VAL A 342 -15.67 -23.64 6.89
CA VAL A 342 -16.04 -22.38 6.22
C VAL A 342 -16.44 -22.62 4.77
N GLY A 343 -15.69 -23.46 4.04
CA GLY A 343 -15.96 -23.75 2.63
C GLY A 343 -17.32 -24.42 2.40
N GLU A 344 -17.69 -25.37 3.26
CA GLU A 344 -19.00 -26.02 3.18
C GLU A 344 -20.14 -25.06 3.50
N GLU A 345 -19.98 -24.21 4.51
CA GLU A 345 -20.98 -23.21 4.92
C GLU A 345 -21.27 -22.19 3.82
N ILE A 346 -20.22 -21.77 3.11
CA ILE A 346 -20.36 -20.88 1.96
C ILE A 346 -21.17 -21.55 0.86
N ASN A 347 -20.82 -22.78 0.46
CA ASN A 347 -21.49 -23.50 -0.61
C ASN A 347 -22.96 -23.79 -0.28
N ARG A 348 -23.25 -24.22 0.95
CA ARG A 348 -24.62 -24.45 1.43
C ARG A 348 -25.45 -23.17 1.36
N GLY A 349 -24.88 -22.03 1.75
CA GLY A 349 -25.58 -20.75 1.63
C GLY A 349 -25.80 -20.28 0.20
N ALA A 350 -24.83 -20.50 -0.71
CA ALA A 350 -25.01 -20.19 -2.12
C ALA A 350 -26.19 -20.96 -2.74
N SER A 351 -26.38 -22.23 -2.37
CA SER A 351 -27.57 -23.00 -2.81
C SER A 351 -28.88 -22.44 -2.27
N LEU A 352 -28.90 -21.91 -1.03
CA LEU A 352 -30.09 -21.26 -0.46
C LEU A 352 -30.45 -19.98 -1.23
N VAL A 353 -29.45 -19.17 -1.58
CA VAL A 353 -29.65 -17.97 -2.40
C VAL A 353 -30.19 -18.33 -3.78
N GLY A 354 -29.65 -19.37 -4.42
CA GLY A 354 -30.21 -19.89 -5.69
C GLY A 354 -31.67 -20.32 -5.56
N GLY A 355 -32.04 -20.97 -4.45
CA GLY A 355 -33.44 -21.30 -4.15
C GLY A 355 -34.35 -20.07 -4.00
N LEU A 356 -33.86 -18.99 -3.39
CA LEU A 356 -34.60 -17.73 -3.26
C LEU A 356 -34.80 -17.04 -4.62
N PHE A 357 -33.82 -17.12 -5.53
CA PHE A 357 -33.99 -16.63 -6.90
C PHE A 357 -35.04 -17.45 -7.66
N ALA A 358 -34.99 -18.77 -7.59
CA ALA A 358 -36.00 -19.63 -8.21
C ALA A 358 -37.42 -19.35 -7.67
N LEU A 359 -37.53 -19.06 -6.36
CA LEU A 359 -38.77 -18.61 -5.75
C LEU A 359 -39.26 -17.30 -6.37
N SER A 360 -38.38 -16.31 -6.54
CA SER A 360 -38.72 -15.01 -7.14
C SER A 360 -39.21 -15.13 -8.59
N GLU A 361 -38.69 -16.10 -9.35
CA GLU A 361 -39.13 -16.39 -10.72
C GLU A 361 -40.51 -17.07 -10.75
N ASN A 362 -40.77 -17.97 -9.82
CA ASN A 362 -42.06 -18.66 -9.71
C ASN A 362 -43.18 -17.74 -9.20
N TYR A 363 -42.84 -16.67 -8.47
CA TYR A 363 -43.80 -15.76 -7.84
C TYR A 363 -43.52 -14.29 -8.21
N PRO A 364 -44.00 -13.81 -9.37
CA PRO A 364 -43.76 -12.43 -9.84
C PRO A 364 -44.26 -11.34 -8.90
N ASP A 365 -45.36 -11.59 -8.17
CA ASP A 365 -45.93 -10.64 -7.22
C ASP A 365 -44.99 -10.37 -6.03
N LEU A 366 -44.21 -11.37 -5.60
CA LEU A 366 -43.18 -11.21 -4.57
C LEU A 366 -42.01 -10.37 -5.10
N SER A 367 -41.63 -10.56 -6.36
CA SER A 367 -40.56 -9.80 -7.02
C SER A 367 -40.93 -8.32 -7.24
N ALA A 368 -42.21 -8.02 -7.36
CA ALA A 368 -42.72 -6.65 -7.50
C ALA A 368 -42.75 -5.87 -6.17
N ASP A 369 -42.67 -6.56 -5.02
CA ASP A 369 -42.66 -5.93 -3.70
C ASP A 369 -41.33 -5.19 -3.45
N GLU A 370 -41.40 -3.90 -3.10
CA GLU A 370 -40.23 -3.06 -2.87
C GLU A 370 -39.35 -3.53 -1.70
N ASN A 371 -39.95 -4.12 -0.65
CA ASN A 371 -39.21 -4.63 0.51
C ASN A 371 -38.43 -5.89 0.13
N TYR A 372 -39.07 -6.80 -0.62
CA TYR A 372 -38.40 -8.00 -1.14
C TYR A 372 -37.30 -7.64 -2.13
N ALA A 373 -37.53 -6.70 -3.06
CA ALA A 373 -36.52 -6.21 -3.99
C ALA A 373 -35.32 -5.58 -3.25
N SER A 374 -35.57 -4.79 -2.20
CA SER A 374 -34.51 -4.25 -1.34
C SER A 374 -33.75 -5.34 -0.58
N PHE A 375 -34.44 -6.38 -0.08
CA PHE A 375 -33.82 -7.51 0.59
C PHE A 375 -32.91 -8.29 -0.38
N MET A 376 -33.41 -8.61 -1.57
CA MET A 376 -32.63 -9.33 -2.59
C MET A 376 -31.39 -8.54 -2.99
N LYS A 377 -31.49 -7.21 -3.13
CA LYS A 377 -30.34 -6.35 -3.38
C LYS A 377 -29.28 -6.44 -2.28
N GLU A 378 -29.70 -6.46 -1.01
CA GLU A 378 -28.77 -6.59 0.11
C GLU A 378 -28.15 -7.99 0.20
N LEU A 379 -28.92 -9.02 -0.12
CA LEU A 379 -28.45 -10.40 -0.19
C LEU A 379 -27.40 -10.59 -1.29
N VAL A 380 -27.66 -10.05 -2.49
CA VAL A 380 -26.67 -10.05 -3.60
C VAL A 380 -25.42 -9.28 -3.22
N ASP A 381 -25.52 -8.09 -2.59
CA ASP A 381 -24.34 -7.36 -2.12
C ASP A 381 -23.53 -8.17 -1.09
N THR A 382 -24.22 -8.92 -0.24
CA THR A 382 -23.58 -9.78 0.77
C THR A 382 -22.88 -10.96 0.12
N GLU A 383 -23.49 -11.64 -0.86
CA GLU A 383 -22.86 -12.74 -1.60
C GLU A 383 -21.66 -12.27 -2.45
N ASP A 384 -21.77 -11.11 -3.10
CA ASP A 384 -20.64 -10.49 -3.80
C ASP A 384 -19.47 -10.23 -2.84
N ARG A 385 -19.75 -9.73 -1.64
CA ARG A 385 -18.72 -9.49 -0.60
C ARG A 385 -18.15 -10.80 -0.06
N ILE A 386 -18.94 -11.86 0.09
CA ILE A 386 -18.46 -13.19 0.45
C ILE A 386 -17.50 -13.70 -0.62
N ALA A 387 -17.86 -13.58 -1.90
CA ALA A 387 -17.00 -13.98 -3.02
C ALA A 387 -15.66 -13.22 -3.02
N LEU A 388 -15.69 -11.91 -2.80
CA LEU A 388 -14.49 -11.07 -2.71
C LEU A 388 -13.64 -11.41 -1.47
N ALA A 389 -14.26 -11.67 -0.32
CA ALA A 389 -13.56 -12.09 0.89
C ALA A 389 -12.88 -13.46 0.73
N ARG A 390 -13.52 -14.41 0.01
CA ARG A 390 -12.93 -15.72 -0.34
C ARG A 390 -11.71 -15.55 -1.23
N ALA A 391 -11.80 -14.74 -2.28
CA ALA A 391 -10.67 -14.46 -3.17
C ALA A 391 -9.50 -13.88 -2.35
N PHE A 392 -9.76 -12.86 -1.53
CA PHE A 392 -8.75 -12.25 -0.66
C PHE A 392 -8.14 -13.24 0.35
N TYR A 393 -8.92 -14.16 0.91
CA TYR A 393 -8.43 -15.24 1.77
C TYR A 393 -7.52 -16.20 1.00
N ASN A 394 -7.94 -16.65 -0.19
CA ASN A 394 -7.16 -17.56 -1.03
C ASN A 394 -5.82 -16.91 -1.43
N ASP A 395 -5.84 -15.64 -1.86
CA ASP A 395 -4.64 -14.89 -2.20
C ASP A 395 -3.70 -14.73 -0.99
N SER A 396 -4.28 -14.45 0.20
CA SER A 396 -3.51 -14.38 1.45
C SER A 396 -2.90 -15.74 1.84
N LEU A 397 -3.60 -16.84 1.59
CA LEU A 397 -3.13 -18.20 1.86
C LEU A 397 -2.01 -18.58 0.89
N LEU A 398 -2.14 -18.25 -0.38
CA LEU A 398 -1.11 -18.44 -1.40
C LEU A 398 0.15 -17.64 -1.06
N ALA A 399 0.01 -16.35 -0.75
CA ALA A 399 1.13 -15.51 -0.32
C ALA A 399 1.86 -16.10 0.90
N LEU A 400 1.11 -16.66 1.87
CA LEU A 400 1.73 -17.34 3.02
C LEU A 400 2.48 -18.61 2.60
N ARG A 401 1.85 -19.46 1.79
CA ARG A 401 2.44 -20.73 1.33
C ARG A 401 3.70 -20.50 0.50
N ASP A 402 3.66 -19.56 -0.43
CA ASP A 402 4.79 -19.23 -1.30
C ASP A 402 5.98 -18.76 -0.46
N ARG A 403 5.75 -17.94 0.57
CA ARG A 403 6.81 -17.53 1.50
C ARG A 403 7.36 -18.68 2.33
N LEU A 404 6.54 -19.64 2.74
CA LEU A 404 7.04 -20.81 3.48
C LEU A 404 7.90 -21.74 2.62
N LEU A 405 7.75 -21.69 1.29
CA LEU A 405 8.47 -22.54 0.34
C LEU A 405 9.65 -21.84 -0.35
N THR A 406 9.69 -20.50 -0.36
CA THR A 406 10.68 -19.73 -1.11
C THR A 406 11.90 -19.36 -0.26
N TYR A 407 13.09 -19.39 -0.86
CA TYR A 407 14.31 -18.90 -0.23
C TYR A 407 14.33 -17.37 -0.17
N PRO A 408 14.76 -16.74 0.94
CA PRO A 408 15.35 -17.34 2.15
C PRO A 408 14.35 -17.64 3.28
N ASP A 409 13.09 -17.26 3.12
CA ASP A 409 12.03 -17.40 4.13
C ASP A 409 11.85 -18.85 4.62
N VAL A 410 12.03 -19.84 3.74
CA VAL A 410 11.99 -21.27 4.06
C VAL A 410 12.95 -21.68 5.20
N LEU A 411 14.12 -21.05 5.32
CA LEU A 411 15.09 -21.35 6.37
C LEU A 411 14.55 -20.93 7.74
N VAL A 412 14.02 -19.71 7.80
CA VAL A 412 13.41 -19.14 9.01
C VAL A 412 12.17 -19.92 9.39
N ALA A 413 11.33 -20.25 8.40
CA ALA A 413 10.14 -21.07 8.60
C ALA A 413 10.48 -22.44 9.22
N LYS A 414 11.51 -23.13 8.70
CA LYS A 414 11.95 -24.43 9.23
C LYS A 414 12.54 -24.31 10.63
N TRP A 415 13.45 -23.35 10.87
CA TRP A 415 14.08 -23.18 12.19
C TRP A 415 13.08 -22.84 13.30
N PHE A 416 12.13 -21.95 13.03
CA PHE A 416 11.11 -21.55 14.00
C PHE A 416 9.84 -22.42 13.94
N ARG A 417 9.85 -23.51 13.16
CA ARG A 417 8.69 -24.42 12.97
C ARG A 417 7.41 -23.67 12.59
N PHE A 418 7.53 -22.63 11.77
CA PHE A 418 6.41 -21.83 11.32
C PHE A 418 5.50 -22.70 10.45
N ARG A 419 4.20 -22.72 10.78
CA ARG A 419 3.18 -23.46 10.02
C ARG A 419 2.10 -22.48 9.56
N SER A 420 1.51 -22.77 8.40
CA SER A 420 0.39 -22.01 7.84
C SER A 420 -0.83 -21.99 8.79
N GLY A 421 -0.95 -23.01 9.66
CA GLY A 421 -2.14 -23.30 10.48
C GLY A 421 -2.52 -24.77 10.28
N LYS A 422 -3.15 -25.42 11.26
CA LYS A 422 -3.74 -26.75 11.04
C LYS A 422 -5.04 -26.56 10.23
N ASN A 423 -5.25 -27.37 9.20
CA ASN A 423 -6.50 -27.45 8.42
C ASN A 423 -6.88 -26.20 7.59
N LEU A 424 -5.91 -25.43 7.09
CA LEU A 424 -6.18 -24.36 6.13
C LEU A 424 -6.07 -24.86 4.68
N THR A 425 -7.20 -24.83 3.98
CA THR A 425 -7.31 -25.19 2.56
C THR A 425 -7.72 -23.97 1.74
N LEU A 426 -7.42 -24.01 0.44
CA LEU A 426 -8.03 -23.07 -0.50
C LEU A 426 -9.54 -23.32 -0.47
N LEU A 427 -10.30 -22.23 -0.35
CA LEU A 427 -11.74 -22.31 -0.54
C LEU A 427 -11.97 -22.54 -2.03
N PRO A 428 -12.91 -23.41 -2.41
CA PRO A 428 -13.28 -23.55 -3.81
C PRO A 428 -13.55 -22.17 -4.39
N GLU A 429 -13.22 -21.91 -5.65
CA GLU A 429 -13.74 -20.71 -6.29
C GLU A 429 -15.27 -20.81 -6.26
N PRO A 430 -16.00 -19.68 -6.14
CA PRO A 430 -17.41 -19.74 -6.50
C PRO A 430 -17.45 -20.38 -7.89
N GLU A 431 -18.19 -21.48 -8.05
CA GLU A 431 -18.67 -21.79 -9.40
C GLU A 431 -19.18 -20.46 -9.93
N ILE A 432 -18.73 -20.07 -11.12
CA ILE A 432 -19.33 -18.95 -11.83
C ILE A 432 -20.76 -19.42 -12.07
N ALA A 433 -21.60 -19.31 -11.04
CA ALA A 433 -23.02 -19.30 -11.14
C ALA A 433 -23.20 -18.19 -12.15
N GLN A 434 -23.56 -18.58 -13.36
CA GLN A 434 -24.08 -17.66 -14.33
C GLN A 434 -25.25 -17.04 -13.61
N VAL A 435 -25.02 -15.91 -12.93
CA VAL A 435 -26.07 -15.11 -12.33
C VAL A 435 -26.97 -14.85 -13.52
N PRO A 436 -28.18 -15.43 -13.58
CA PRO A 436 -29.06 -15.19 -14.69
C PRO A 436 -29.18 -13.67 -14.75
N ARG A 437 -28.86 -13.10 -15.92
CA ARG A 437 -29.00 -11.67 -16.13
C ARG A 437 -30.49 -11.40 -15.95
N VAL A 438 -30.86 -10.88 -14.79
CA VAL A 438 -32.20 -10.37 -14.57
C VAL A 438 -32.32 -9.17 -15.50
N SER A 439 -32.93 -9.37 -16.65
CA SER A 439 -33.42 -8.29 -17.48
C SER A 439 -34.53 -7.62 -16.68
N LEU A 440 -34.21 -6.47 -16.08
CA LEU A 440 -35.22 -5.50 -15.68
C LEU A 440 -35.87 -4.90 -16.92
#